data_AF-A0A7J2ZD44-F1
#
_entry.id   AF-A0A7J2ZD44-F1
#
_cell.length_a   1.000
_cell.length_b   1.000
_cell.length_c   1.000
_cell.angle_alpha   90.00
_cell.angle_beta   90.00
_cell.angle_gamma   90.00
#
_symmetry.space_group_name_H-M   'P 1'
#
loop_
_entity.id
_entity.type
_entity.pdbx_description
1 polymer ?
#
loop_
_entity_poly.entity_id
_entity_poly.type
_entity_poly.pdbx_seq_one_letter_code
_entity_poly.pdbx_strand_id
1 'polypeptide(L)'
;MMKATIVQSLFGVLAFDEGNRLVAYSLFSKKPEEAAKAIVEIESGKAVKEVAELVNHLRGMGYNAFVFENPFLAADVKEKFGVEVEFSKVSKAGELLRANVEGFAIETGFVKDYEEFRVWTHNVTMEVAKLRVKRAVEKRDLIIAQAIQTLDDLDKTINLFMSRVREWYGIHFP
;
A
#
# COMPACT_ATOMS: atom_id res chain seq x y z
N MET A 1 -20.73 -11.20 -23.40
CA MET A 1 -20.06 -10.13 -22.62
C MET A 1 -18.94 -10.83 -21.87
N MET A 2 -17.68 -10.46 -22.10
CA MET A 2 -16.55 -11.16 -21.48
C MET A 2 -16.13 -10.43 -20.22
N LYS A 3 -16.19 -11.14 -19.11
CA LYS A 3 -15.95 -10.60 -17.77
C LYS A 3 -14.65 -11.13 -17.20
N ALA A 4 -13.86 -10.22 -16.62
CA ALA A 4 -12.63 -10.56 -15.93
C ALA A 4 -12.68 -10.09 -14.48
N THR A 5 -12.23 -10.95 -13.57
CA THR A 5 -12.02 -10.59 -12.16
C THR A 5 -10.58 -10.15 -11.97
N ILE A 6 -10.37 -8.89 -11.58
CA ILE A 6 -9.05 -8.33 -11.31
C ILE A 6 -8.78 -8.38 -9.82
N VAL A 7 -7.72 -9.08 -9.44
CA VAL A 7 -7.31 -9.29 -8.06
C VAL A 7 -5.88 -8.78 -7.86
N GLN A 8 -5.69 -8.02 -6.79
CA GLN A 8 -4.37 -7.54 -6.37
C GLN A 8 -3.63 -8.63 -5.58
N SER A 9 -2.33 -8.78 -5.84
CA SER A 9 -1.38 -9.59 -5.07
C SER A 9 -0.20 -8.73 -4.56
N LEU A 10 0.74 -9.35 -3.85
CA LEU A 10 1.99 -8.73 -3.38
C LEU A 10 3.06 -8.56 -4.48
N PHE A 11 2.88 -9.21 -5.62
CA PHE A 11 3.84 -9.20 -6.73
C PHE A 11 3.29 -8.59 -8.02
N GLY A 12 2.00 -8.24 -8.04
CA GLY A 12 1.35 -7.66 -9.21
C GLY A 12 -0.17 -7.68 -9.09
N VAL A 13 -0.82 -7.39 -10.21
CA VAL A 13 -2.26 -7.44 -10.40
C VAL A 13 -2.57 -8.53 -11.42
N LEU A 14 -3.46 -9.44 -11.07
CA LEU A 14 -3.80 -10.61 -11.90
C LEU A 14 -5.27 -10.53 -12.32
N ALA A 15 -5.55 -10.99 -13.54
CA ALA A 15 -6.89 -11.04 -14.11
C ALA A 15 -7.29 -12.47 -14.40
N PHE A 16 -8.48 -12.84 -13.93
CA PHE A 16 -9.04 -14.18 -14.08
C PHE A 16 -10.33 -14.13 -14.90
N ASP A 17 -10.59 -15.14 -15.73
CA ASP A 17 -11.87 -15.30 -16.43
C ASP A 17 -13.00 -15.77 -15.47
N GLU A 18 -14.22 -15.91 -15.99
CA GLU A 18 -15.36 -16.47 -15.24
C GLU A 18 -15.13 -17.92 -14.77
N GLY A 19 -14.23 -18.65 -15.44
CA GLY A 19 -13.77 -19.98 -15.05
C GLY A 19 -12.72 -19.98 -13.94
N ASN A 20 -12.33 -18.80 -13.41
CA ASN A 20 -11.24 -18.60 -12.45
C ASN A 20 -9.86 -19.05 -12.97
N ARG A 21 -9.64 -18.99 -14.29
CA ARG A 21 -8.34 -19.23 -14.91
C ARG A 21 -7.64 -17.90 -15.12
N LEU A 22 -6.33 -17.88 -14.87
CA LEU A 22 -5.49 -16.71 -15.11
C LEU A 22 -5.46 -16.41 -16.62
N VAL A 23 -5.85 -15.20 -17.01
CA VAL A 23 -5.89 -14.77 -18.43
C VAL A 23 -4.88 -13.69 -18.76
N ALA A 24 -4.57 -12.82 -17.79
CA ALA A 24 -3.55 -11.78 -17.95
C ALA A 24 -3.05 -11.34 -16.57
N TYR A 25 -1.89 -10.71 -16.54
CA TYR A 25 -1.32 -10.14 -15.32
C TYR A 25 -0.43 -8.95 -15.66
N SER A 26 -0.26 -8.05 -14.69
CA SER A 26 0.74 -6.98 -14.70
C SER A 26 1.55 -7.07 -13.41
N LEU A 27 2.85 -7.29 -13.55
CA LEU A 27 3.75 -7.51 -12.42
C LEU A 27 4.29 -6.18 -11.92
N PHE A 28 4.48 -6.08 -10.61
CA PHE A 28 5.15 -4.91 -10.03
C PHE A 28 6.64 -4.90 -10.38
N SER A 29 7.24 -3.71 -10.26
CA SER A 29 8.69 -3.53 -10.31
C SER A 29 9.39 -4.46 -9.32
N LYS A 30 10.55 -5.00 -9.71
CA LYS A 30 11.41 -5.84 -8.86
C LYS A 30 12.08 -5.07 -7.71
N LYS A 31 11.77 -3.79 -7.55
CA LYS A 31 12.18 -2.97 -6.41
C LYS A 31 11.06 -2.94 -5.35
N PRO A 32 11.31 -3.42 -4.12
CA PRO A 32 10.29 -3.45 -3.07
C PRO A 32 9.65 -2.09 -2.77
N GLU A 33 10.39 -1.00 -2.87
CA GLU A 33 9.91 0.36 -2.55
C GLU A 33 8.88 0.86 -3.56
N GLU A 34 9.09 0.57 -4.85
CA GLU A 34 8.16 0.93 -5.92
C GLU A 34 6.88 0.07 -5.82
N ALA A 35 7.05 -1.24 -5.62
CA ALA A 35 5.94 -2.16 -5.43
C ALA A 35 5.09 -1.81 -4.20
N ALA A 36 5.73 -1.47 -3.07
CA ALA A 36 5.03 -1.09 -1.84
C ALA A 36 4.19 0.18 -2.04
N LYS A 37 4.68 1.17 -2.79
CA LYS A 37 3.90 2.37 -3.14
C LYS A 37 2.67 2.02 -3.97
N ALA A 38 2.85 1.20 -5.02
CA ALA A 38 1.75 0.75 -5.85
C ALA A 38 0.69 -0.02 -5.04
N ILE A 39 1.12 -0.95 -4.18
CA ILE A 39 0.22 -1.72 -3.31
C ILE A 39 -0.63 -0.80 -2.44
N VAL A 40 0.01 0.16 -1.75
CA VAL A 40 -0.68 1.08 -0.85
C VAL A 40 -1.60 2.04 -1.60
N GLU A 41 -1.27 2.43 -2.82
CA GLU A 41 -2.15 3.26 -3.67
C GLU A 41 -3.37 2.48 -4.16
N ILE A 42 -3.20 1.23 -4.59
CA ILE A 42 -4.30 0.34 -4.98
C ILE A 42 -5.23 0.08 -3.78
N GLU A 43 -4.67 -0.18 -2.60
CA GLU A 43 -5.44 -0.34 -1.35
C GLU A 43 -6.29 0.91 -1.06
N SER A 44 -5.74 2.10 -1.32
CA SER A 44 -6.47 3.37 -1.17
C SER A 44 -7.51 3.64 -2.27
N GLY A 45 -7.65 2.74 -3.24
CA GLY A 45 -8.63 2.81 -4.32
C GLY A 45 -8.14 3.53 -5.58
N LYS A 46 -6.84 3.79 -5.72
CA LYS A 46 -6.29 4.46 -6.90
C LYS A 46 -5.82 3.44 -7.93
N ALA A 47 -6.27 3.58 -9.18
CA ALA A 47 -5.74 2.84 -10.31
C ALA A 47 -4.34 3.35 -10.65
N VAL A 48 -3.34 2.56 -10.28
CA VAL A 48 -1.94 2.74 -10.62
C VAL A 48 -1.64 2.26 -12.05
N LYS A 49 -0.40 2.45 -12.49
CA LYS A 49 0.07 2.09 -13.83
C LYS A 49 -0.21 0.62 -14.19
N GLU A 50 0.06 -0.30 -13.27
CA GLU A 50 -0.10 -1.74 -13.50
C GLU A 50 -1.56 -2.14 -13.71
N VAL A 51 -2.49 -1.51 -12.97
CA VAL A 51 -3.93 -1.70 -13.15
C VAL A 51 -4.36 -1.16 -14.52
N ALA A 52 -3.88 0.03 -14.89
CA ALA A 52 -4.18 0.65 -16.18
C ALA A 52 -3.69 -0.19 -17.36
N GLU A 53 -2.47 -0.69 -17.29
CA GLU A 53 -1.88 -1.57 -18.32
C GLU A 53 -2.69 -2.87 -18.46
N LEU A 54 -3.06 -3.48 -17.33
CA LEU A 54 -3.84 -4.72 -17.34
C LEU A 54 -5.24 -4.52 -17.93
N VAL A 55 -5.94 -3.44 -17.55
CA VAL A 55 -7.27 -3.13 -18.09
C VAL A 55 -7.20 -2.87 -19.60
N ASN A 56 -6.21 -2.12 -20.07
CA ASN A 56 -6.04 -1.86 -21.51
C ASN A 56 -5.72 -3.14 -22.30
N HIS A 57 -4.86 -4.01 -21.75
CA HIS A 57 -4.56 -5.30 -22.36
C HIS A 57 -5.82 -6.17 -22.47
N LEU A 58 -6.59 -6.29 -21.39
CA LEU A 58 -7.83 -7.07 -21.38
C LEU A 58 -8.89 -6.52 -22.34
N ARG A 59 -8.98 -5.19 -22.49
CA ARG A 59 -9.83 -4.57 -23.52
C ARG A 59 -9.43 -4.99 -24.93
N GLY A 60 -8.13 -5.04 -25.21
CA GLY A 60 -7.60 -5.54 -26.49
C GLY A 60 -7.95 -7.01 -26.75
N MET A 61 -8.11 -7.80 -25.68
CA MET A 61 -8.56 -9.20 -25.73
C MET A 61 -10.09 -9.37 -25.81
N GLY A 62 -10.86 -8.27 -25.80
CA GLY A 62 -12.33 -8.29 -25.92
C GLY A 62 -13.10 -8.33 -24.60
N TYR A 63 -12.43 -8.16 -23.44
CA TYR A 63 -13.10 -8.04 -22.15
C TYR A 63 -13.69 -6.65 -21.97
N ASN A 64 -14.94 -6.60 -21.50
CA ASN A 64 -15.70 -5.35 -21.38
C ASN A 64 -16.31 -5.12 -19.99
N ALA A 65 -16.32 -6.14 -19.13
CA ALA A 65 -16.75 -6.03 -17.73
C ALA A 65 -15.64 -6.48 -16.77
N PHE A 66 -15.38 -5.70 -15.72
CA PHE A 66 -14.31 -5.96 -14.76
C PHE A 66 -14.84 -6.03 -13.32
N VAL A 67 -14.51 -7.11 -12.60
CA VAL A 67 -14.85 -7.24 -11.18
C VAL A 67 -13.65 -6.89 -10.33
N PHE A 68 -13.84 -6.04 -9.33
CA PHE A 68 -12.81 -5.69 -8.34
C PHE A 68 -13.28 -6.02 -6.92
N GLU A 69 -12.32 -6.38 -6.05
CA GLU A 69 -12.55 -6.59 -4.61
C GLU A 69 -12.54 -5.28 -3.78
N ASN A 70 -12.12 -4.16 -4.38
CA ASN A 70 -12.12 -2.83 -3.76
C ASN A 70 -13.10 -1.91 -4.50
N PRO A 71 -14.14 -1.36 -3.84
CA PRO A 71 -15.15 -0.55 -4.50
C PRO A 71 -14.60 0.82 -4.95
N PHE A 72 -13.64 1.38 -4.22
CA PHE A 72 -13.01 2.65 -4.59
C PHE A 72 -12.16 2.50 -5.84
N LEU A 73 -11.42 1.38 -5.95
CA LEU A 73 -10.66 1.05 -7.15
C LEU A 73 -11.58 0.84 -8.35
N ALA A 74 -12.70 0.13 -8.18
CA ALA A 74 -13.69 -0.04 -9.23
C ALA A 74 -14.20 1.32 -9.74
N ALA A 75 -14.53 2.24 -8.82
CA ALA A 75 -14.99 3.58 -9.16
C ALA A 75 -13.94 4.38 -9.94
N ASP A 76 -12.68 4.41 -9.48
CA ASP A 76 -11.59 5.13 -10.15
C ASP A 76 -11.29 4.55 -11.54
N VAL A 77 -11.34 3.22 -11.70
CA VAL A 77 -11.20 2.56 -13.02
C VAL A 77 -12.38 2.89 -13.94
N LYS A 78 -13.62 2.90 -13.43
CA LYS A 78 -14.80 3.28 -14.20
C LYS A 78 -14.69 4.71 -14.72
N GLU A 79 -14.27 5.64 -13.87
CA GLU A 79 -14.10 7.04 -14.23
C GLU A 79 -12.99 7.24 -15.27
N LYS A 80 -11.82 6.60 -15.08
CA LYS A 80 -10.67 6.76 -15.97
C LYS A 80 -10.82 6.07 -17.33
N PHE A 81 -11.43 4.89 -17.36
CA PHE A 81 -11.43 4.05 -18.57
C PHE A 81 -12.80 3.89 -19.23
N GLY A 82 -13.88 4.35 -18.57
CA GLY A 82 -15.25 4.25 -19.10
C GLY A 82 -15.73 2.81 -19.29
N VAL A 83 -15.23 1.87 -18.48
CA VAL A 83 -15.53 0.44 -18.58
C VAL A 83 -16.65 0.04 -17.62
N GLU A 84 -17.33 -1.07 -17.91
CA GLU A 84 -18.29 -1.66 -16.98
C GLU A 84 -17.51 -2.29 -15.83
N VAL A 85 -17.83 -1.87 -14.61
CA VAL A 85 -17.20 -2.40 -13.39
C VAL A 85 -18.26 -2.94 -12.46
N GLU A 86 -17.92 -4.05 -11.82
CA GLU A 86 -18.69 -4.65 -10.75
C GLU A 86 -17.82 -4.78 -9.50
N PHE A 87 -18.49 -4.76 -8.36
CA PHE A 87 -17.85 -4.95 -7.08
C PHE A 87 -18.27 -6.30 -6.49
N SER A 88 -17.29 -7.12 -6.12
CA SER A 88 -17.54 -8.32 -5.32
C SER A 88 -16.56 -8.38 -4.17
N LYS A 89 -17.07 -8.35 -2.93
CA LYS A 89 -16.26 -8.36 -1.72
C LYS A 89 -15.43 -9.64 -1.57
N VAL A 90 -15.94 -10.76 -2.09
CA VAL A 90 -15.25 -12.04 -2.12
C VAL A 90 -15.39 -12.59 -3.53
N SER A 91 -14.26 -12.78 -4.19
CA SER A 91 -14.22 -13.44 -5.49
C SER A 91 -13.59 -14.83 -5.35
N LYS A 92 -14.14 -15.83 -6.04
CA LYS A 92 -13.53 -17.17 -6.10
C LYS A 92 -12.10 -17.10 -6.65
N ALA A 93 -11.87 -16.25 -7.64
CA ALA A 93 -10.54 -15.94 -8.16
C ALA A 93 -9.59 -15.41 -7.08
N GLY A 94 -10.07 -14.51 -6.20
CA GLY A 94 -9.28 -14.00 -5.09
C GLY A 94 -8.99 -15.03 -4.02
N GLU A 95 -9.95 -15.92 -3.70
CA GLU A 95 -9.71 -17.07 -2.81
C GLU A 95 -8.65 -18.01 -3.38
N LEU A 96 -8.74 -18.32 -4.68
CA LEU A 96 -7.82 -19.19 -5.39
C LEU A 96 -6.41 -18.60 -5.41
N LEU A 97 -6.29 -17.30 -5.73
CA LEU A 97 -5.03 -16.57 -5.67
C LEU A 97 -4.44 -16.59 -4.25
N ARG A 98 -5.24 -16.29 -3.23
CA ARG A 98 -4.78 -16.28 -1.82
C ARG A 98 -4.39 -17.67 -1.31
N ALA A 99 -5.02 -18.73 -1.80
CA ALA A 99 -4.69 -20.11 -1.43
C ALA A 99 -3.35 -20.58 -2.00
N ASN A 100 -2.90 -20.02 -3.13
CA ASN A 100 -1.65 -20.42 -3.79
C ASN A 100 -0.89 -19.22 -4.40
N VAL A 101 -0.64 -18.19 -3.60
CA VAL A 101 0.03 -16.97 -4.07
C VAL A 101 1.43 -17.28 -4.63
N GLU A 102 2.14 -18.18 -3.96
CA GLU A 102 3.50 -18.59 -4.32
C GLU A 102 3.54 -19.28 -5.70
N GLY A 103 2.59 -20.21 -5.94
CA GLY A 103 2.48 -20.90 -7.23
C GLY A 103 2.23 -19.92 -8.37
N PHE A 104 1.33 -18.94 -8.20
CA PHE A 104 1.10 -17.91 -9.21
C PHE A 104 2.32 -17.00 -9.42
N ALA A 105 3.07 -16.67 -8.37
CA ALA A 105 4.27 -15.87 -8.51
C ALA A 105 5.37 -16.57 -9.33
N ILE A 106 5.47 -17.90 -9.22
CA ILE A 106 6.36 -18.73 -10.04
C ILE A 106 5.80 -18.90 -11.46
N GLU A 107 4.50 -19.18 -11.60
CA GLU A 107 3.84 -19.39 -12.90
C GLU A 107 3.93 -18.15 -13.80
N THR A 108 3.75 -16.96 -13.23
CA THR A 108 3.89 -15.68 -13.93
C THR A 108 5.36 -15.32 -14.25
N GLY A 109 6.31 -16.12 -13.79
CA GLY A 109 7.75 -15.86 -13.95
C GLY A 109 8.26 -14.70 -13.12
N PHE A 110 7.49 -14.23 -12.13
CA PHE A 110 7.94 -13.17 -11.23
C PHE A 110 9.16 -13.69 -10.45
N VAL A 111 9.03 -14.78 -9.70
CA VAL A 111 10.14 -15.41 -8.96
C VAL A 111 10.55 -16.75 -9.55
N LYS A 112 11.77 -17.18 -9.26
CA LYS A 112 12.29 -18.50 -9.69
C LYS A 112 11.81 -19.63 -8.79
N ASP A 113 11.73 -19.38 -7.50
CA ASP A 113 11.42 -20.38 -6.48
C ASP A 113 10.70 -19.76 -5.27
N TYR A 114 10.30 -20.65 -4.35
CA TYR A 114 9.59 -20.31 -3.12
C TYR A 114 10.43 -19.46 -2.15
N GLU A 115 11.75 -19.66 -2.11
CA GLU A 115 12.64 -18.91 -1.21
C GLU A 115 12.77 -17.45 -1.69
N GLU A 116 12.92 -17.23 -2.99
CA GLU A 116 12.91 -15.89 -3.58
C GLU A 116 11.59 -15.17 -3.29
N PHE A 117 10.46 -15.87 -3.39
CA PHE A 117 9.16 -15.29 -3.05
C PHE A 117 9.04 -14.93 -1.58
N ARG A 118 9.57 -15.75 -0.67
CA ARG A 118 9.57 -15.47 0.76
C ARG A 118 10.41 -14.24 1.10
N VAL A 119 11.60 -14.11 0.51
CA VAL A 119 12.45 -12.92 0.64
C VAL A 119 11.75 -11.69 0.08
N TRP A 120 11.14 -11.80 -1.10
CA TRP A 120 10.35 -10.72 -1.71
C TRP A 120 9.22 -10.27 -0.77
N THR A 121 8.44 -11.22 -0.27
CA THR A 121 7.30 -10.98 0.62
C THR A 121 7.74 -10.26 1.88
N HIS A 122 8.86 -10.67 2.49
CA HIS A 122 9.42 -9.96 3.63
C HIS A 122 9.77 -8.51 3.28
N ASN A 123 10.56 -8.30 2.22
CA ASN A 123 11.04 -6.97 1.84
C ASN A 123 9.90 -6.01 1.48
N VAL A 124 8.94 -6.45 0.65
CA VAL A 124 7.81 -5.60 0.26
C VAL A 124 6.91 -5.28 1.44
N THR A 125 6.68 -6.23 2.35
CA THR A 125 5.87 -6.01 3.56
C THR A 125 6.55 -5.01 4.50
N MET A 126 7.88 -5.09 4.64
CA MET A 126 8.65 -4.12 5.42
C MET A 126 8.53 -2.70 4.84
N GLU A 127 8.61 -2.54 3.53
CA GLU A 127 8.42 -1.22 2.89
C GLU A 127 6.99 -0.70 3.01
N VAL A 128 5.97 -1.57 2.86
CA VAL A 128 4.56 -1.20 3.12
C VAL A 128 4.38 -0.75 4.57
N ALA A 129 4.97 -1.45 5.53
CA ALA A 129 4.91 -1.07 6.95
C ALA A 129 5.56 0.29 7.20
N LYS A 130 6.75 0.54 6.65
CA LYS A 130 7.42 1.86 6.72
C LYS A 130 6.55 2.97 6.15
N LEU A 131 5.92 2.76 4.99
CA LEU A 131 5.01 3.75 4.38
C LEU A 131 3.80 4.05 5.27
N ARG A 132 3.21 3.02 5.90
CA ARG A 132 2.08 3.19 6.81
C ARG A 132 2.48 3.93 8.09
N VAL A 133 3.62 3.59 8.69
CA VAL A 133 4.17 4.30 9.86
C VAL A 133 4.44 5.76 9.52
N LYS A 134 5.10 6.03 8.38
CA LYS A 134 5.38 7.40 7.93
C LYS A 134 4.09 8.22 7.78
N ARG A 135 3.06 7.68 7.12
CA ARG A 135 1.76 8.35 6.99
C ARG A 135 1.07 8.58 8.34
N ALA A 136 1.25 7.68 9.30
CA ALA A 136 0.68 7.85 10.65
C ALA A 136 1.42 8.94 11.46
N VAL A 137 2.74 9.02 11.34
CA VAL A 137 3.60 10.02 12.01
C VAL A 137 3.45 11.41 11.38
N GLU A 138 3.22 11.49 10.06
CA GLU A 138 2.91 12.74 9.36
C GLU A 138 1.58 13.39 9.77
N LYS A 139 0.78 12.76 10.65
CA LYS A 139 -0.34 13.42 11.29
C LYS A 139 0.18 14.60 12.13
N ARG A 140 0.07 15.80 11.55
CA ARG A 140 0.55 17.08 12.09
C ARG A 140 0.20 17.29 13.57
N ASP A 141 -0.94 16.77 14.00
CA ASP A 141 -1.45 16.88 15.37
C ASP A 141 -0.50 16.23 16.40
N LEU A 142 0.15 15.11 16.07
CA LEU A 142 1.11 14.46 16.96
C LEU A 142 2.38 15.30 17.14
N ILE A 143 2.88 15.88 16.05
CA ILE A 143 4.09 16.72 16.07
C ILE A 143 3.82 18.01 16.85
N ILE A 144 2.66 18.63 16.65
CA ILE A 144 2.26 19.84 17.37
C ILE A 144 2.10 19.54 18.86
N ALA A 145 1.41 18.46 19.24
CA ALA A 145 1.26 18.07 20.64
C ALA A 145 2.62 17.85 21.32
N GLN A 146 3.53 17.16 20.65
CA GLN A 146 4.89 16.93 21.16
C GLN A 146 5.68 18.24 21.31
N ALA A 147 5.54 19.17 20.37
CA ALA A 147 6.21 20.47 20.45
C ALA A 147 5.69 21.33 21.61
N ILE A 148 4.36 21.36 21.84
CA ILE A 148 3.76 22.05 22.99
C ILE A 148 4.27 21.47 24.30
N GLN A 149 4.26 20.14 24.44
CA GLN A 149 4.75 19.48 25.65
C GLN A 149 6.25 19.75 25.89
N THR A 150 7.03 19.80 24.81
CA THR A 150 8.46 20.15 24.90
C THR A 150 8.66 21.58 25.38
N LEU A 151 7.83 22.52 24.94
CA LEU A 151 7.88 23.91 25.40
C LEU A 151 7.54 24.03 26.88
N ASP A 152 6.50 23.33 27.35
CA ASP A 152 6.14 23.27 28.77
C ASP A 152 7.27 22.70 29.64
N ASP A 153 7.95 21.67 29.15
CA ASP A 153 9.07 21.04 29.85
C ASP A 153 10.32 21.95 29.86
N LEU A 154 10.56 22.70 28.79
CA LEU A 154 11.61 23.73 28.75
C LEU A 154 11.34 24.85 29.75
N ASP A 155 10.11 25.36 29.83
CA ASP A 155 9.75 26.42 30.78
C ASP A 155 9.94 25.99 32.23
N LYS A 156 9.52 24.76 32.58
CA LYS A 156 9.77 24.18 33.91
C LYS A 156 11.26 24.05 34.20
N THR A 157 12.03 23.58 33.21
CA THR A 157 13.48 23.37 33.36
C THR A 157 14.23 24.70 33.49
N ILE A 158 13.87 25.71 32.71
CA ILE A 158 14.44 27.06 32.81
C ILE A 158 14.15 27.64 34.19
N ASN A 159 12.92 27.52 34.69
CA ASN A 159 12.59 28.02 36.03
C ASN A 159 13.39 27.31 37.13
N LEU A 160 13.53 25.98 37.04
CA LEU A 160 14.35 25.20 37.96
C LEU A 160 15.82 25.65 37.93
N PHE A 161 16.40 25.80 36.74
CA PHE A 161 17.78 26.26 36.57
C PHE A 161 17.98 27.70 37.02
N MET A 162 17.04 28.61 36.73
CA MET A 162 17.10 30.00 37.18
C MET A 162 17.10 30.10 38.70
N SER A 163 16.27 29.30 39.39
CA SER A 163 16.29 29.23 40.85
C SER A 163 17.65 28.76 41.37
N ARG A 164 18.21 27.71 40.75
CA ARG A 164 19.49 27.14 41.18
C ARG A 164 20.68 28.06 40.92
N VAL A 165 20.70 28.73 39.77
CA VAL A 165 21.72 29.71 39.40
C VAL A 165 21.67 30.92 40.34
N ARG A 166 20.47 31.43 40.66
CA ARG A 166 20.33 32.53 41.62
C ARG A 166 20.82 32.16 43.01
N GLU A 167 20.43 30.98 43.50
CA GLU A 167 20.91 30.47 44.80
C GLU A 167 22.44 30.35 44.83
N TRP A 168 23.03 29.80 43.77
CA TRP A 168 24.49 29.64 43.68
C TRP A 168 25.24 30.96 43.57
N TYR A 169 24.81 31.85 42.67
CA TYR A 169 25.47 33.14 42.47
C TYR A 169 25.21 34.13 43.60
N GLY A 170 24.07 34.01 44.31
CA GLY A 170 23.75 34.79 45.50
C GLY A 170 24.78 34.68 46.63
N ILE A 171 25.58 33.61 46.64
CA ILE A 171 26.73 33.47 47.56
C ILE A 171 27.81 34.54 47.26
N HIS A 172 27.99 34.89 45.99
CA HIS A 172 28.96 35.89 45.56
C HIS A 172 28.37 37.29 45.55
N PHE A 173 27.13 37.45 45.09
CA PHE A 173 26.42 38.72 44.99
C PHE A 173 24.95 38.56 45.37
N PRO A 174 24.57 38.87 46.63
CA PRO A 174 23.20 38.73 47.14
C PRO A 174 22.17 39.58 46.39
#